data_AF-A0A9R1TI52-F1
#
_entry.id   AF-A0A9R1TI52-F1
#
_cell.length_a   1.000
_cell.length_b   1.000
_cell.length_c   1.000
_cell.angle_alpha   90.00
_cell.angle_beta   90.00
_cell.angle_gamma   90.00
#
_symmetry.space_group_name_H-M   'P 1'
#
loop_
_entity.id
_entity.type
_entity.pdbx_description
1 polymer ?
#
loop_
_entity_poly.entity_id
_entity_poly.type
_entity_poly.pdbx_seq_one_letter_code
_entity_poly.pdbx_strand_id
1 'polypeptide(L)'
;MQSQESLNHSPTSQTKMQPSSSRILYDIPCKVCRDHSSGKHYGIFACDGCAGFFKRSIRRNRQYVCKAKSEGGCMVDKTHRNQCRACRLAKCIQAGMNKDAVQHERGPRNSTLRRQMALYFKEPEMMSSMVPPPAAALDLALPKPPSEPRVSVAPPPPPHHHIPHPIYCNSMALPVNVGGMPTIPILPSISAESVCEQAARLLFLNVRWARDLASGTGLTMEDQLTLLEASWRELFLLAAAQMLPTLDPTFLLTLGPEGLSLAIEVTRFKETLAGFHSMNLDPHEYACLRAIVLFKAGLDCELVPSSRSSNGSVSPSMERRLRDPVTVARLRDGAQLALGERLSASFGSGPSLGALRFGKLLLLLPTLRSVSAHAIEELFFRRTIGIIPIERIICDMYKAPEKM
;
A
#
# COMPACT_ATOMS: atom_id res chain seq x y z
N MET A 1 -32.54 -8.18 -86.09
CA MET A 1 -32.16 -9.50 -86.62
C MET A 1 -30.65 -9.59 -86.45
N GLN A 2 -30.17 -10.18 -85.35
CA GLN A 2 -29.81 -11.61 -85.22
C GLN A 2 -28.65 -12.03 -86.14
N SER A 3 -27.53 -12.39 -85.51
CA SER A 3 -26.48 -13.39 -85.85
C SER A 3 -25.42 -13.25 -84.73
N GLN A 4 -25.25 -14.09 -83.69
CA GLN A 4 -24.78 -15.50 -83.62
C GLN A 4 -23.67 -15.78 -84.65
N GLU A 5 -22.50 -16.39 -84.40
CA GLU A 5 -21.94 -17.27 -83.34
C GLU A 5 -20.43 -17.44 -83.70
N SER A 6 -19.44 -17.47 -82.78
CA SER A 6 -18.76 -18.67 -82.24
C SER A 6 -17.25 -18.82 -82.59
N LEU A 7 -16.43 -18.85 -81.52
CA LEU A 7 -15.30 -19.78 -81.20
C LEU A 7 -13.90 -19.73 -81.89
N ASN A 8 -12.85 -19.46 -81.08
CA ASN A 8 -11.69 -20.35 -80.76
C ASN A 8 -10.70 -19.62 -79.79
N HIS A 9 -10.53 -20.03 -78.51
CA HIS A 9 -9.46 -20.92 -77.93
C HIS A 9 -8.03 -20.58 -78.40
N SER A 10 -6.95 -20.38 -77.63
CA SER A 10 -6.48 -20.56 -76.22
C SER A 10 -5.06 -19.89 -76.15
N PRO A 11 -4.22 -19.89 -75.07
CA PRO A 11 -4.31 -20.52 -73.77
C PRO A 11 -4.03 -19.61 -72.55
N THR A 12 -4.48 -20.13 -71.42
CA THR A 12 -4.24 -19.73 -70.03
C THR A 12 -2.76 -19.72 -69.67
N SER A 13 -2.24 -18.57 -69.20
CA SER A 13 -1.02 -18.52 -68.37
C SER A 13 -1.42 -18.12 -66.95
N GLN A 14 -1.63 -19.13 -66.11
CA GLN A 14 -1.81 -18.96 -64.67
C GLN A 14 -0.49 -18.48 -64.06
N THR A 15 -0.41 -17.19 -63.76
CA THR A 15 0.60 -16.69 -62.83
C THR A 15 -0.01 -16.75 -61.43
N LYS A 16 0.45 -17.69 -60.60
CA LYS A 16 0.12 -17.82 -59.18
C LYS A 16 0.32 -16.48 -58.47
N MET A 17 -0.75 -15.77 -58.13
CA MET A 17 -0.69 -14.73 -57.12
C MET A 17 -0.54 -15.41 -55.75
N GLN A 18 0.61 -15.19 -55.12
CA GLN A 18 0.81 -15.52 -53.71
C GLN A 18 -0.17 -14.70 -52.85
N PRO A 19 -0.75 -15.27 -51.79
CA PRO A 19 -1.57 -14.51 -50.86
C PRO A 19 -0.64 -13.69 -49.97
N SER A 20 -0.45 -12.41 -50.28
CA SER A 20 0.19 -11.48 -49.35
C SER A 20 -0.75 -11.24 -48.16
N SER A 21 -0.60 -12.04 -47.11
CA SER A 21 -1.18 -11.76 -45.80
C SER A 21 -0.46 -10.56 -45.18
N SER A 22 -0.88 -9.35 -45.52
CA SER A 22 -0.52 -8.12 -44.82
C SER A 22 -1.68 -7.13 -44.90
N ARG A 23 -2.74 -7.41 -44.14
CA ARG A 23 -3.77 -6.41 -43.81
C ARG A 23 -3.16 -5.34 -42.87
N ILE A 24 -2.29 -4.49 -43.40
CA ILE A 24 -1.85 -3.27 -42.73
C ILE A 24 -2.83 -2.17 -43.17
N LEU A 25 -3.69 -1.73 -42.25
CA LEU A 25 -4.61 -0.60 -42.46
C LEU A 25 -3.80 0.70 -42.49
N TYR A 26 -3.18 1.01 -43.64
CA TYR A 26 -2.29 2.17 -43.79
C TYR A 26 -2.99 3.55 -43.67
N ASP A 27 -4.32 3.61 -43.78
CA ASP A 27 -5.05 4.90 -43.94
C ASP A 27 -5.80 5.40 -42.70
N ILE A 28 -5.63 4.79 -41.52
CA ILE A 28 -6.32 5.27 -40.32
C ILE A 28 -5.45 6.31 -39.58
N PRO A 29 -5.87 7.59 -39.45
CA PRO A 29 -5.11 8.59 -38.73
C PRO A 29 -5.26 8.44 -37.21
N CYS A 30 -4.20 8.74 -36.47
CA CYS A 30 -4.23 8.82 -35.01
C CYS A 30 -5.25 9.87 -34.55
N LYS A 31 -6.19 9.48 -33.69
CA LYS A 31 -7.23 10.39 -33.16
C LYS A 31 -6.67 11.56 -32.32
N VAL A 32 -5.42 11.47 -31.86
CA VAL A 32 -4.77 12.50 -31.03
C VAL A 32 -3.99 13.52 -31.85
N CYS A 33 -3.07 13.06 -32.71
CA CYS A 33 -2.13 13.93 -33.42
C CYS A 33 -2.20 13.83 -34.95
N ARG A 34 -3.14 13.07 -35.49
CA ARG A 34 -3.36 12.82 -36.93
C ARG A 34 -2.22 12.14 -37.70
N ASP A 35 -1.11 11.80 -37.04
CA ASP A 35 -0.05 10.94 -37.58
C ASP A 35 -0.57 9.53 -37.90
N HIS A 36 0.19 8.74 -38.66
CA HIS A 36 -0.20 7.39 -39.06
C HIS A 36 -0.42 6.48 -37.83
N SER A 37 -1.58 5.81 -37.75
CA SER A 37 -1.92 4.91 -36.65
C SER A 37 -1.30 3.53 -36.86
N SER A 38 -0.56 3.03 -35.87
CA SER A 38 -0.03 1.66 -35.87
C SER A 38 -1.07 0.62 -35.46
N GLY A 39 -2.24 1.05 -35.00
CA GLY A 39 -3.35 0.18 -34.63
C GLY A 39 -4.20 0.75 -33.49
N LYS A 40 -5.00 -0.11 -32.85
CA LYS A 40 -5.73 0.26 -31.64
C LYS A 40 -4.82 0.20 -30.42
N HIS A 41 -4.64 1.33 -29.75
CA HIS A 41 -3.91 1.44 -28.48
C HIS A 41 -4.83 2.04 -27.43
N TYR A 42 -4.97 1.36 -26.29
CA TYR A 42 -5.78 1.81 -25.16
C TYR A 42 -7.22 2.20 -25.55
N GLY A 43 -7.83 1.46 -26.48
CA GLY A 43 -9.23 1.67 -26.89
C GLY A 43 -9.44 2.53 -28.15
N ILE A 44 -8.41 3.20 -28.68
CA ILE A 44 -8.54 4.06 -29.86
C ILE A 44 -7.44 3.84 -30.90
N PHE A 45 -7.69 4.24 -32.16
CA PHE A 45 -6.64 4.28 -33.18
C PHE A 45 -5.65 5.41 -32.88
N ALA A 46 -4.39 5.03 -32.64
CA ALA A 46 -3.32 5.96 -32.29
C ALA A 46 -1.97 5.53 -32.86
N CYS A 47 -1.06 6.51 -33.01
CA CYS A 47 0.33 6.26 -33.36
C CYS A 47 1.12 5.81 -32.12
N ASP A 48 2.26 5.14 -32.35
CA ASP A 48 3.15 4.67 -31.28
C ASP A 48 3.64 5.81 -30.38
N GLY A 49 3.81 7.00 -30.94
CA GLY A 49 4.21 8.19 -30.20
C GLY A 49 3.19 8.60 -29.13
N CYS A 50 1.89 8.60 -29.47
CA CYS A 50 0.82 8.92 -28.52
C CYS A 50 0.53 7.76 -27.56
N ALA A 51 0.58 6.52 -28.03
CA ALA A 51 0.43 5.33 -27.18
C ALA A 51 1.53 5.28 -26.09
N GLY A 52 2.80 5.43 -26.48
CA GLY A 52 3.91 5.44 -25.55
C GLY A 52 3.88 6.63 -24.58
N PHE A 53 3.48 7.81 -25.06
CA PHE A 53 3.31 8.98 -24.20
C PHE A 53 2.21 8.76 -23.15
N PHE A 54 1.06 8.23 -23.55
CA PHE A 54 -0.06 7.93 -22.65
C PHE A 54 0.35 6.90 -21.59
N LYS A 55 0.95 5.77 -22.01
CA LYS A 55 1.48 4.75 -21.09
C LYS A 55 2.41 5.32 -20.02
N ARG A 56 3.42 6.11 -20.42
CA ARG A 56 4.39 6.69 -19.48
C ARG A 56 3.76 7.70 -18.53
N SER A 57 2.75 8.43 -19.00
CA SER A 57 2.07 9.46 -18.21
C SER A 57 1.16 8.84 -17.16
N ILE A 58 0.36 7.83 -17.53
CA ILE A 58 -0.51 7.11 -16.60
C ILE A 58 0.30 6.30 -15.59
N ARG A 59 1.30 5.52 -16.02
CA ARG A 59 2.12 4.69 -15.11
C ARG A 59 2.82 5.46 -14.00
N ARG A 60 3.27 6.68 -14.30
CA ARG A 60 4.01 7.52 -13.36
C ARG A 60 3.12 8.60 -12.73
N ASN A 61 1.80 8.47 -12.88
CA ASN A 61 0.80 9.43 -12.43
C ASN A 61 1.21 10.90 -12.70
N ARG A 62 1.65 11.18 -13.94
CA ARG A 62 2.22 12.49 -14.30
C ARG A 62 1.13 13.54 -14.39
N GLN A 63 1.26 14.58 -13.58
CA GLN A 63 0.49 15.80 -13.70
C GLN A 63 1.31 16.83 -14.48
N TYR A 64 0.78 17.31 -15.60
CA TYR A 64 1.43 18.34 -16.43
C TYR A 64 0.61 19.62 -16.36
N VAL A 65 1.30 20.76 -16.29
CA VAL A 65 0.69 22.09 -16.31
C VAL A 65 0.92 22.73 -17.68
N CYS A 66 -0.13 23.31 -18.26
CA CYS A 66 -0.01 24.08 -19.50
C CYS A 66 0.59 25.46 -19.21
N LYS A 67 1.53 25.93 -20.04
CA LYS A 67 2.17 27.25 -19.90
C LYS A 67 1.56 28.34 -20.80
N ALA A 68 0.52 28.01 -21.57
CA ALA A 68 -0.13 28.98 -22.46
C ALA A 68 -1.07 29.90 -21.67
N LYS A 69 -1.28 31.12 -22.18
CA LYS A 69 -2.20 32.11 -21.58
C LYS A 69 -3.66 31.63 -21.54
N SER A 70 -4.04 30.74 -22.44
CA SER A 70 -5.34 30.05 -22.45
C SER A 70 -5.14 28.57 -22.13
N GLU A 71 -5.63 28.13 -20.96
CA GLU A 71 -5.56 26.71 -20.58
C GLU A 71 -6.30 25.83 -21.60
N GLY A 72 -5.70 24.69 -21.96
CA GLY A 72 -6.35 23.68 -22.81
C GLY A 72 -6.30 23.91 -24.33
N GLY A 73 -5.74 25.02 -24.84
CA GLY A 73 -5.80 25.37 -26.27
C GLY A 73 -4.60 25.00 -27.16
N CYS A 74 -3.55 24.34 -26.66
CA CYS A 74 -2.36 24.09 -27.48
C CYS A 74 -2.63 23.08 -28.62
N MET A 75 -2.12 23.39 -29.81
CA MET A 75 -2.23 22.51 -30.99
C MET A 75 -1.49 21.19 -30.78
N VAL A 76 -2.15 20.07 -31.09
CA VAL A 76 -1.58 18.72 -31.01
C VAL A 76 -1.74 18.03 -32.37
N ASP A 77 -0.70 18.14 -33.18
CA ASP A 77 -0.53 17.51 -34.50
C ASP A 77 0.81 16.72 -34.52
N LYS A 78 1.21 16.18 -35.68
CA LYS A 78 2.42 15.34 -35.80
C LYS A 78 3.70 16.07 -35.37
N THR A 79 3.83 17.36 -35.72
CA THR A 79 5.04 18.17 -35.53
C THR A 79 5.09 18.81 -34.14
N HIS A 80 3.95 19.27 -33.64
CA HIS A 80 3.82 20.11 -32.45
C HIS A 80 3.29 19.37 -31.21
N ARG A 81 2.94 18.07 -31.32
CA ARG A 81 2.50 17.25 -30.17
C ARG A 81 3.47 17.22 -28.98
N ASN A 82 4.73 17.64 -29.14
CA ASN A 82 5.71 17.68 -28.04
C ASN A 82 5.82 19.04 -27.34
N GLN A 83 5.16 20.10 -27.85
CA GLN A 83 5.26 21.45 -27.30
C GLN A 83 4.55 21.58 -25.94
N CYS A 84 3.38 20.95 -25.78
CA CYS A 84 2.62 20.99 -24.54
C CYS A 84 2.18 19.58 -24.12
N ARG A 85 2.82 19.04 -23.07
CA ARG A 85 2.49 17.72 -22.51
C ARG A 85 1.12 17.70 -21.84
N ALA A 86 0.69 18.81 -21.24
CA ALA A 86 -0.62 18.93 -20.60
C ALA A 86 -1.76 18.78 -21.62
N CYS A 87 -1.77 19.61 -22.67
CA CYS A 87 -2.79 19.53 -23.72
C CYS A 87 -2.73 18.21 -24.49
N ARG A 88 -1.54 17.63 -24.70
CA ARG A 88 -1.43 16.31 -25.31
C ARG A 88 -2.07 15.21 -24.46
N LEU A 89 -1.83 15.20 -23.15
CA LEU A 89 -2.43 14.21 -22.24
C LEU A 89 -3.95 14.39 -22.13
N ALA A 90 -4.41 15.64 -22.00
CA ALA A 90 -5.82 15.98 -22.03
C ALA A 90 -6.50 15.47 -23.31
N LYS A 91 -5.88 15.69 -24.48
CA LYS A 91 -6.39 15.20 -25.77
C LYS A 91 -6.38 13.68 -25.89
N CYS A 92 -5.41 12.98 -25.31
CA CYS A 92 -5.42 11.52 -25.24
C CYS A 92 -6.66 11.01 -24.49
N ILE A 93 -6.97 11.61 -23.33
CA ILE A 93 -8.13 11.23 -22.50
C ILE A 93 -9.43 11.59 -23.23
N GLN A 94 -9.53 12.82 -23.75
CA GLN A 94 -10.70 13.29 -24.50
C GLN A 94 -10.98 12.45 -25.75
N ALA A 95 -9.93 11.99 -26.44
CA ALA A 95 -10.07 11.10 -27.59
C ALA A 95 -10.54 9.68 -27.22
N GLY A 96 -10.56 9.32 -25.94
CA GLY A 96 -11.05 8.05 -25.42
C GLY A 96 -9.97 7.02 -25.07
N MET A 97 -8.72 7.43 -24.84
CA MET A 97 -7.71 6.48 -24.35
C MET A 97 -8.05 6.00 -22.93
N ASN A 98 -8.22 4.70 -22.77
CA ASN A 98 -8.57 4.07 -21.50
C ASN A 98 -7.34 3.96 -20.59
N LYS A 99 -7.35 4.70 -19.48
CA LYS A 99 -6.30 4.68 -18.44
C LYS A 99 -6.17 3.31 -17.76
N ASP A 100 -7.28 2.60 -17.60
CA ASP A 100 -7.34 1.32 -16.87
C ASP A 100 -6.75 0.17 -17.71
N ALA A 101 -6.64 0.35 -19.03
CA ALA A 101 -5.94 -0.58 -19.92
C ALA A 101 -4.41 -0.51 -19.79
N VAL A 102 -3.86 0.43 -19.01
CA VAL A 102 -2.42 0.55 -18.77
C VAL A 102 -2.01 -0.37 -17.62
N GLN A 103 -1.58 -1.59 -17.96
CA GLN A 103 -1.05 -2.55 -16.98
C GLN A 103 0.22 -2.01 -16.27
N HIS A 104 0.33 -2.33 -14.98
CA HIS A 104 1.55 -2.12 -14.18
C HIS A 104 2.76 -2.83 -14.82
N GLU A 105 3.97 -2.37 -14.51
CA GLU A 105 5.22 -2.87 -15.08
C GLU A 105 5.25 -4.41 -15.05
N ARG A 106 5.50 -5.03 -16.20
CA ARG A 106 5.96 -6.42 -16.21
C ARG A 106 7.39 -6.34 -15.71
N GLY A 107 7.71 -7.05 -14.63
CA GLY A 107 9.06 -7.08 -14.06
C GLY A 107 10.12 -7.40 -15.12
N PRO A 108 11.42 -7.15 -14.83
CA PRO A 108 12.50 -7.45 -15.76
C PRO A 108 12.37 -8.87 -16.31
N ARG A 109 12.39 -9.03 -17.64
CA ARG A 109 12.36 -10.37 -18.24
C ARG A 109 13.49 -11.20 -17.63
N ASN A 110 13.13 -12.35 -17.08
CA ASN A 110 14.01 -13.31 -16.38
C ASN A 110 15.29 -13.69 -17.18
N SER A 111 15.31 -13.43 -18.49
CA SER A 111 16.45 -13.59 -19.38
C SER A 111 17.66 -12.71 -19.02
N THR A 112 17.46 -11.49 -18.54
CA THR A 112 18.58 -10.56 -18.25
C THR A 112 19.22 -10.88 -16.90
N LEU A 113 18.40 -11.31 -15.94
CA LEU A 113 18.82 -11.65 -14.58
C LEU A 113 19.61 -12.98 -14.55
N ARG A 114 19.17 -14.00 -15.30
CA ARG A 114 19.95 -15.23 -15.51
C ARG A 114 21.26 -15.00 -16.24
N ARG A 115 21.30 -14.09 -17.22
CA ARG A 115 22.53 -13.74 -17.94
C ARG A 115 23.54 -13.02 -17.03
N GLN A 116 23.06 -12.13 -16.15
CA GLN A 116 23.92 -11.47 -15.17
C GLN A 116 24.39 -12.41 -14.06
N MET A 117 23.55 -13.34 -13.60
CA MET A 117 23.96 -14.38 -12.63
C MET A 117 24.97 -15.37 -13.23
N ALA A 118 24.81 -15.76 -14.51
CA ALA A 118 25.77 -16.64 -15.19
C ALA A 118 27.16 -16.00 -15.40
N LEU A 119 27.25 -14.67 -15.39
CA LEU A 119 28.51 -13.93 -15.48
C LEU A 119 29.18 -13.73 -14.11
N TYR A 120 28.42 -13.78 -13.00
CA TYR A 120 28.94 -13.60 -11.64
C TYR A 120 29.40 -14.90 -10.97
N PHE A 121 28.99 -16.08 -11.47
CA PHE A 121 29.32 -17.39 -10.89
C PHE A 121 30.33 -18.21 -11.72
N LYS A 122 31.13 -17.58 -12.59
CA LYS A 122 32.16 -18.29 -13.35
C LYS A 122 33.55 -17.85 -12.92
N GLU A 123 34.17 -18.65 -12.07
CA GLU A 123 35.62 -18.77 -11.90
C GLU A 123 35.96 -20.23 -11.53
N PRO A 124 37.21 -20.68 -11.74
CA PRO A 124 37.53 -21.93 -12.42
C PRO A 124 37.97 -23.01 -11.44
N GLU A 125 37.72 -24.28 -11.75
CA GLU A 125 38.69 -25.34 -11.44
C GLU A 125 38.38 -26.63 -12.20
N MET A 126 39.49 -27.22 -12.67
CA MET A 126 39.57 -28.40 -13.51
C MET A 126 39.47 -29.71 -12.71
N MET A 127 38.98 -30.73 -13.42
CA MET A 127 39.39 -32.14 -13.41
C MET A 127 38.65 -33.16 -12.52
N SER A 128 38.34 -34.29 -13.18
CA SER A 128 37.99 -35.63 -12.68
C SER A 128 36.49 -35.90 -12.47
N SER A 129 35.84 -36.91 -13.05
CA SER A 129 36.23 -38.00 -13.95
C SER A 129 34.98 -38.55 -14.65
N MET A 130 35.24 -39.34 -15.68
CA MET A 130 34.37 -40.02 -16.64
C MET A 130 33.21 -40.83 -16.03
N VAL A 131 32.01 -40.77 -16.63
CA VAL A 131 31.21 -41.91 -17.19
C VAL A 131 30.06 -41.32 -18.07
N PRO A 132 29.81 -41.78 -19.31
CA PRO A 132 28.66 -41.35 -20.11
C PRO A 132 27.47 -42.33 -20.01
N PRO A 133 26.20 -41.88 -20.07
CA PRO A 133 25.10 -42.72 -20.53
C PRO A 133 24.72 -42.41 -21.99
N PRO A 134 24.11 -43.36 -22.71
CA PRO A 134 24.09 -43.40 -24.17
C PRO A 134 22.98 -42.56 -24.80
N ALA A 135 23.18 -42.26 -26.08
CA ALA A 135 22.19 -41.67 -26.97
C ALA A 135 21.13 -42.71 -27.40
N ALA A 136 19.87 -42.30 -27.41
CA ALA A 136 18.79 -42.88 -28.21
C ALA A 136 17.82 -41.72 -28.53
N ALA A 137 17.86 -41.18 -29.75
CA ALA A 137 17.07 -41.58 -30.92
C ALA A 137 15.75 -40.79 -31.03
N LEU A 138 15.65 -39.99 -32.09
CA LEU A 138 14.38 -39.57 -32.69
C LEU A 138 13.60 -40.83 -33.11
N ASP A 139 12.28 -40.93 -32.90
CA ASP A 139 11.32 -40.40 -33.87
C ASP A 139 9.82 -40.60 -33.50
N LEU A 140 9.04 -39.68 -34.07
CA LEU A 140 7.59 -39.56 -34.35
C LEU A 140 6.56 -40.66 -33.99
N ALA A 141 5.49 -40.25 -33.28
CA ALA A 141 4.11 -40.70 -33.50
C ALA A 141 3.06 -39.61 -33.15
N LEU A 142 1.99 -39.54 -33.96
CA LEU A 142 0.92 -38.53 -34.07
C LEU A 142 -0.13 -38.52 -32.90
N PRO A 143 -1.11 -37.56 -32.85
CA PRO A 143 -1.68 -37.01 -31.62
C PRO A 143 -2.89 -37.77 -31.05
N LYS A 144 -3.16 -37.58 -29.74
CA LYS A 144 -4.39 -37.99 -29.05
C LYS A 144 -5.20 -36.74 -28.61
N PRO A 145 -6.56 -36.77 -28.58
CA PRO A 145 -7.43 -35.58 -28.53
C PRO A 145 -7.45 -34.87 -27.16
N PRO A 146 -8.03 -33.65 -27.07
CA PRO A 146 -7.90 -32.81 -25.89
C PRO A 146 -8.79 -33.31 -24.75
N SER A 147 -8.17 -33.63 -23.61
CA SER A 147 -8.84 -33.61 -22.31
C SER A 147 -8.44 -32.33 -21.57
N GLU A 148 -9.43 -31.78 -20.87
CA GLU A 148 -9.57 -30.46 -20.25
C GLU A 148 -8.32 -29.89 -19.55
N PRO A 149 -8.14 -28.55 -19.51
CA PRO A 149 -7.02 -27.94 -18.82
C PRO A 149 -7.24 -28.05 -17.30
N ARG A 150 -6.76 -29.13 -16.71
CA ARG A 150 -6.49 -29.19 -15.27
C ARG A 150 -5.37 -28.19 -14.99
N VAL A 151 -5.71 -27.08 -14.36
CA VAL A 151 -4.75 -26.08 -13.88
C VAL A 151 -3.77 -26.79 -12.95
N SER A 152 -2.54 -27.03 -13.42
CA SER A 152 -1.44 -27.44 -12.57
C SER A 152 -1.08 -26.26 -11.66
N VAL A 153 -1.52 -26.34 -10.41
CA VAL A 153 -1.04 -25.48 -9.33
C VAL A 153 0.47 -25.72 -9.20
N ALA A 154 1.27 -24.72 -9.56
CA ALA A 154 2.70 -24.74 -9.29
C ALA A 154 2.92 -24.78 -7.77
N PRO A 155 3.96 -25.47 -7.27
CA PRO A 155 4.30 -25.43 -5.85
C PRO A 155 4.59 -23.98 -5.42
N PRO A 156 4.28 -23.62 -4.17
CA PRO A 156 4.45 -22.25 -3.68
C PRO A 156 5.93 -21.84 -3.78
N PRO A 157 6.21 -20.55 -4.09
CA PRO A 157 7.57 -20.03 -4.05
C PRO A 157 8.12 -20.08 -2.60
N PRO A 158 9.46 -20.15 -2.43
CA PRO A 158 10.09 -20.17 -1.11
C PRO A 158 9.78 -18.90 -0.30
N PRO A 159 9.83 -18.95 1.04
CA PRO A 159 9.32 -17.89 1.90
C PRO A 159 10.02 -16.57 1.62
N HIS A 160 9.20 -15.55 1.35
CA HIS A 160 9.63 -14.17 1.22
C HIS A 160 10.28 -13.73 2.54
N HIS A 161 11.35 -12.93 2.42
CA HIS A 161 12.16 -12.44 3.54
C HIS A 161 11.28 -11.99 4.71
N HIS A 162 11.33 -12.79 5.77
CA HIS A 162 10.66 -12.51 7.02
C HIS A 162 11.09 -11.12 7.49
N ILE A 163 10.09 -10.26 7.72
CA ILE A 163 10.30 -9.15 8.66
C ILE A 163 10.84 -9.82 9.94
N PRO A 164 11.97 -9.36 10.48
CA PRO A 164 12.71 -10.20 11.41
C PRO A 164 11.82 -10.53 12.62
N HIS A 165 11.95 -11.78 13.09
CA HIS A 165 11.34 -12.30 14.32
C HIS A 165 11.42 -11.39 15.59
N PRO A 166 12.32 -10.39 15.73
CA PRO A 166 12.32 -9.46 16.86
C PRO A 166 11.05 -8.61 16.99
N ILE A 167 10.20 -8.47 15.95
CA ILE A 167 8.89 -7.78 16.09
C ILE A 167 8.02 -8.41 17.18
N TYR A 168 8.22 -9.70 17.46
CA TYR A 168 7.37 -10.48 18.38
C TYR A 168 7.80 -10.45 19.84
N CYS A 169 9.00 -9.96 20.19
CA CYS A 169 9.56 -10.12 21.54
C CYS A 169 9.41 -8.91 22.47
N ASN A 170 9.23 -7.68 21.96
CA ASN A 170 8.92 -6.55 22.83
C ASN A 170 7.41 -6.50 23.09
N SER A 171 6.92 -7.51 23.81
CA SER A 171 5.67 -7.38 24.53
C SER A 171 5.80 -6.13 25.40
N MET A 172 4.91 -5.17 25.19
CA MET A 172 4.76 -3.98 26.01
C MET A 172 4.32 -4.42 27.42
N ALA A 173 5.21 -5.08 28.18
CA ALA A 173 4.94 -5.54 29.52
C ALA A 173 5.08 -4.35 30.48
N LEU A 174 4.01 -4.03 31.20
CA LEU A 174 4.10 -3.16 32.36
C LEU A 174 4.95 -3.90 33.42
N PRO A 175 5.98 -3.28 34.01
CA PRO A 175 6.66 -3.89 35.14
C PRO A 175 5.68 -3.96 36.31
N VAL A 176 5.22 -5.17 36.64
CA VAL A 176 4.50 -5.45 37.89
C VAL A 176 5.55 -5.46 38.99
N ASN A 177 5.71 -4.34 39.70
CA ASN A 177 6.56 -4.28 40.87
C ASN A 177 5.81 -4.86 42.08
N VAL A 178 6.22 -6.05 42.56
CA VAL A 178 5.89 -6.50 43.92
C VAL A 178 7.16 -7.12 44.54
N GLY A 179 8.08 -6.26 44.97
CA GLY A 179 9.01 -6.56 46.06
C GLY A 179 8.34 -6.21 47.39
N GLY A 180 8.27 -7.19 48.30
CA GLY A 180 7.30 -7.24 49.39
C GLY A 180 7.41 -6.21 50.53
N MET A 181 6.26 -5.98 51.15
CA MET A 181 6.02 -5.71 52.59
C MET A 181 4.52 -5.95 52.88
N PRO A 182 4.12 -6.30 54.12
CA PRO A 182 2.79 -6.85 54.39
C PRO A 182 1.74 -5.78 54.73
N THR A 183 0.48 -6.18 54.49
CA THR A 183 -0.77 -5.77 55.17
C THR A 183 -1.63 -4.64 54.60
N ILE A 184 -2.95 -4.94 54.61
CA ILE A 184 -4.17 -4.13 54.52
C ILE A 184 -4.84 -4.07 53.12
N PRO A 185 -6.09 -4.55 52.97
CA PRO A 185 -6.84 -4.44 51.73
C PRO A 185 -7.41 -3.02 51.58
N ILE A 186 -6.70 -2.15 50.88
CA ILE A 186 -7.21 -0.85 50.45
C ILE A 186 -7.84 -1.04 49.06
N LEU A 187 -9.14 -0.81 48.96
CA LEU A 187 -9.88 -0.66 47.70
C LEU A 187 -9.13 0.36 46.83
N PRO A 188 -8.70 0.05 45.60
CA PRO A 188 -7.94 1.00 44.79
C PRO A 188 -8.89 2.12 44.38
N SER A 189 -8.79 3.27 45.05
CA SER A 189 -9.41 4.51 44.57
C SER A 189 -8.72 4.89 43.26
N ILE A 190 -9.38 4.65 42.14
CA ILE A 190 -8.91 5.12 40.83
C ILE A 190 -9.06 6.65 40.84
N SER A 191 -7.99 7.35 41.23
CA SER A 191 -7.92 8.80 41.15
C SER A 191 -7.73 9.22 39.69
N ALA A 192 -8.22 10.42 39.34
CA ALA A 192 -8.00 10.98 38.01
C ALA A 192 -6.50 11.08 37.65
N GLU A 193 -5.66 11.35 38.64
CA GLU A 193 -4.20 11.42 38.50
C GLU A 193 -3.59 10.06 38.11
N SER A 194 -4.05 8.97 38.74
CA SER A 194 -3.59 7.60 38.42
C SER A 194 -3.96 7.21 36.98
N VAL A 195 -5.12 7.64 36.48
CA VAL A 195 -5.52 7.41 35.08
C VAL A 195 -4.64 8.18 34.11
N CYS A 196 -4.39 9.47 34.38
CA CYS A 196 -3.51 10.30 33.55
C CYS A 196 -2.05 9.78 33.56
N GLU A 197 -1.56 9.29 34.71
CA GLU A 197 -0.24 8.69 34.81
C GLU A 197 -0.13 7.40 33.98
N GLN A 198 -1.14 6.53 34.05
CA GLN A 198 -1.20 5.32 33.22
C GLN A 198 -1.24 5.65 31.73
N ALA A 199 -1.98 6.68 31.32
CA ALA A 199 -2.01 7.15 29.95
C ALA A 199 -0.64 7.68 29.49
N ALA A 200 0.07 8.44 30.34
CA ALA A 200 1.43 8.91 30.05
C ALA A 200 2.43 7.75 29.90
N ARG A 201 2.37 6.75 30.79
CA ARG A 201 3.18 5.53 30.68
C ARG A 201 2.89 4.77 29.38
N LEU A 202 1.62 4.69 28.99
CA LEU A 202 1.19 4.02 27.77
C LEU A 202 1.72 4.73 26.51
N LEU A 203 1.67 6.06 26.49
CA LEU A 203 2.25 6.87 25.41
C LEU A 203 3.76 6.62 25.30
N PHE A 204 4.47 6.63 26.44
CA PHE A 204 5.90 6.35 26.46
C PHE A 204 6.25 4.98 25.91
N LEU A 205 5.51 3.96 26.35
CA LEU A 205 5.72 2.60 25.88
C LEU A 205 5.46 2.48 24.37
N ASN A 206 4.44 3.17 23.85
CA ASN A 206 4.14 3.19 22.41
C ASN A 206 5.24 3.86 21.59
N VAL A 207 5.76 5.01 22.05
CA VAL A 207 6.86 5.71 21.37
C VAL A 207 8.12 4.85 21.34
N ARG A 208 8.47 4.21 22.46
CA ARG A 208 9.62 3.30 22.54
C ARG A 208 9.43 2.08 21.62
N TRP A 209 8.27 1.42 21.71
CA TRP A 209 7.96 0.28 20.84
C TRP A 209 8.07 0.64 19.36
N ALA A 210 7.50 1.79 18.95
CA ALA A 210 7.55 2.24 17.57
C ALA A 210 8.98 2.58 17.12
N ARG A 211 9.79 3.18 17.99
CA ARG A 211 11.21 3.44 17.73
C ARG A 211 11.99 2.14 17.52
N ASP A 212 11.86 1.19 18.43
CA ASP A 212 12.55 -0.09 18.37
C ASP A 212 12.17 -0.84 17.08
N LEU A 213 10.87 -0.89 16.78
CA LEU A 213 10.34 -1.49 15.56
C LEU A 213 10.87 -0.80 14.29
N ALA A 214 10.85 0.53 14.24
CA ALA A 214 11.23 1.29 13.07
C ALA A 214 12.75 1.32 12.82
N SER A 215 13.56 1.23 13.87
CA SER A 215 15.03 1.26 13.79
C SER A 215 15.60 0.18 12.86
N GLY A 216 14.99 -1.01 12.81
CA GLY A 216 15.40 -2.13 11.97
C GLY A 216 14.89 -2.08 10.52
N THR A 217 14.13 -1.06 10.13
CA THR A 217 13.43 -1.03 8.82
C THR A 217 14.20 -0.32 7.70
N GLY A 218 15.25 0.43 8.03
CA GLY A 218 15.99 1.26 7.07
C GLY A 218 15.27 2.54 6.64
N LEU A 219 14.12 2.88 7.24
CA LEU A 219 13.43 4.15 7.03
C LEU A 219 14.24 5.33 7.60
N THR A 220 14.08 6.51 7.01
CA THR A 220 14.71 7.73 7.53
C THR A 220 14.06 8.15 8.84
N MET A 221 14.82 8.75 9.77
CA MET A 221 14.27 9.28 11.04
C MET A 221 13.06 10.22 10.83
N GLU A 222 13.05 10.99 9.75
CA GLU A 222 11.93 11.86 9.39
C GLU A 222 10.68 11.07 9.02
N ASP A 223 10.80 10.01 8.22
CA ASP A 223 9.68 9.13 7.89
C ASP A 223 9.17 8.40 9.14
N GLN A 224 10.07 7.90 9.98
CA GLN A 224 9.72 7.21 11.22
C GLN A 224 8.91 8.11 12.17
N LEU A 225 9.38 9.36 12.36
CA LEU A 225 8.67 10.34 13.18
C LEU A 225 7.33 10.74 12.56
N THR A 226 7.29 10.94 11.24
CA THR A 226 6.04 11.27 10.52
C THR A 226 5.00 10.17 10.68
N LEU A 227 5.40 8.90 10.57
CA LEU A 227 4.51 7.76 10.77
C LEU A 227 3.98 7.70 12.20
N LEU A 228 4.84 7.92 13.19
CA LEU A 228 4.46 7.90 14.60
C LEU A 228 3.51 9.06 14.95
N GLU A 229 3.82 10.28 14.54
CA GLU A 229 2.94 11.45 14.71
C GLU A 229 1.59 11.26 14.00
N ALA A 230 1.54 10.55 12.86
CA ALA A 230 0.28 10.29 12.16
C ALA A 230 -0.56 9.14 12.75
N SER A 231 0.02 8.32 13.63
CA SER A 231 -0.61 7.09 14.16
C SER A 231 -0.72 7.04 15.67
N TRP A 232 -0.16 8.02 16.40
CA TRP A 232 -0.05 7.96 17.87
C TRP A 232 -1.38 7.71 18.58
N ARG A 233 -2.47 8.35 18.14
CA ARG A 233 -3.79 8.18 18.75
C ARG A 233 -4.33 6.75 18.57
N GLU A 234 -4.11 6.17 17.40
CA GLU A 234 -4.59 4.84 17.05
C GLU A 234 -3.78 3.78 17.80
N LEU A 235 -2.46 4.00 17.93
CA LEU A 235 -1.57 3.21 18.78
C LEU A 235 -1.96 3.32 20.26
N PHE A 236 -2.33 4.51 20.74
CA PHE A 236 -2.80 4.72 22.11
C PHE A 236 -4.07 3.92 22.39
N LEU A 237 -5.07 3.99 21.51
CA LEU A 237 -6.33 3.24 21.65
C LEU A 237 -6.11 1.72 21.63
N LEU A 238 -5.28 1.20 20.72
CA LEU A 238 -4.92 -0.22 20.68
C LEU A 238 -4.15 -0.66 21.93
N ALA A 239 -3.30 0.22 22.47
CA ALA A 239 -2.58 -0.05 23.71
C ALA A 239 -3.50 0.01 24.93
N ALA A 240 -4.47 0.92 24.96
CA ALA A 240 -5.47 1.02 26.02
C ALA A 240 -6.38 -0.21 26.02
N ALA A 241 -6.84 -0.64 24.85
CA ALA A 241 -7.64 -1.87 24.71
C ALA A 241 -6.89 -3.11 25.22
N GLN A 242 -5.58 -3.22 24.97
CA GLN A 242 -4.78 -4.37 25.44
C GLN A 242 -4.42 -4.28 26.93
N MET A 243 -3.97 -3.12 27.41
CA MET A 243 -3.27 -2.98 28.69
C MET A 243 -4.13 -2.38 29.80
N LEU A 244 -5.19 -1.66 29.45
CA LEU A 244 -6.09 -0.97 30.37
C LEU A 244 -7.56 -1.33 30.08
N PRO A 245 -7.96 -2.60 30.18
CA PRO A 245 -9.31 -3.04 29.79
C PRO A 245 -10.45 -2.43 30.62
N THR A 246 -10.15 -1.93 31.82
CA THR A 246 -11.11 -1.29 32.73
C THR A 246 -11.07 0.25 32.68
N LEU A 247 -10.37 0.83 31.70
CA LEU A 247 -10.23 2.28 31.56
C LEU A 247 -11.58 2.94 31.26
N ASP A 248 -12.08 3.76 32.19
CA ASP A 248 -13.25 4.60 31.97
C ASP A 248 -12.90 6.09 32.14
N PRO A 249 -12.78 6.86 31.04
CA PRO A 249 -12.47 8.29 31.11
C PRO A 249 -13.66 9.16 31.54
N THR A 250 -14.84 8.60 31.82
CA THR A 250 -16.04 9.37 32.22
C THR A 250 -15.78 10.26 33.44
N PHE A 251 -14.97 9.80 34.40
CA PHE A 251 -14.62 10.57 35.60
C PHE A 251 -13.69 11.77 35.33
N LEU A 252 -13.12 11.87 34.12
CA LEU A 252 -12.25 12.97 33.72
C LEU A 252 -13.03 14.12 33.07
N LEU A 253 -14.33 13.95 32.82
CA LEU A 253 -15.18 14.97 32.23
C LEU A 253 -15.31 16.20 33.13
N THR A 254 -15.17 17.39 32.54
CA THR A 254 -15.41 18.68 33.20
C THR A 254 -16.87 19.11 33.00
N LEU A 255 -17.47 19.77 33.99
CA LEU A 255 -18.80 20.38 33.82
C LEU A 255 -18.72 21.60 32.90
N GLY A 256 -19.50 21.61 31.81
CA GLY A 256 -19.58 22.73 30.85
C GLY A 256 -19.93 22.29 29.42
N PRO A 257 -20.10 23.25 28.49
CA PRO A 257 -20.41 22.95 27.07
C PRO A 257 -19.31 22.11 26.38
N GLU A 258 -18.04 22.35 26.71
CA GLU A 258 -16.90 21.51 26.28
C GLU A 258 -17.02 20.07 26.80
N GLY A 259 -17.57 19.90 28.00
CA GLY A 259 -17.82 18.59 28.60
C GLY A 259 -18.84 17.74 27.84
N LEU A 260 -19.82 18.37 27.18
CA LEU A 260 -20.81 17.65 26.38
C LEU A 260 -20.20 17.08 25.09
N SER A 261 -19.36 17.86 24.41
CA SER A 261 -18.60 17.38 23.24
C SER A 261 -17.66 16.24 23.65
N LEU A 262 -16.97 16.42 24.77
CA LEU A 262 -16.05 15.41 25.29
C LEU A 262 -16.78 14.13 25.74
N ALA A 263 -18.01 14.23 26.23
CA ALA A 263 -18.83 13.07 26.58
C ALA A 263 -19.18 12.20 25.35
N ILE A 264 -19.42 12.81 24.18
CA ILE A 264 -19.61 12.07 22.92
C ILE A 264 -18.32 11.33 22.54
N GLU A 265 -17.16 11.98 22.69
CA GLU A 265 -15.86 11.36 22.44
C GLU A 265 -15.55 10.22 23.43
N VAL A 266 -15.94 10.36 24.71
CA VAL A 266 -15.85 9.29 25.72
C VAL A 266 -16.70 8.09 25.32
N THR A 267 -17.92 8.30 24.81
CA THR A 267 -18.75 7.21 24.28
C THR A 267 -18.05 6.49 23.12
N ARG A 268 -17.54 7.24 22.13
CA ARG A 268 -16.79 6.65 21.00
C ARG A 268 -15.53 5.91 21.44
N PHE A 269 -14.83 6.44 22.44
CA PHE A 269 -13.67 5.79 23.05
C PHE A 269 -14.07 4.42 23.62
N LYS A 270 -15.12 4.38 24.45
CA LYS A 270 -15.62 3.13 25.07
C LYS A 270 -16.10 2.13 24.01
N GLU A 271 -16.84 2.58 23.00
CA GLU A 271 -17.30 1.75 21.88
C GLU A 271 -16.13 1.17 21.08
N THR A 272 -15.11 1.98 20.81
CA THR A 272 -13.91 1.53 20.11
C THR A 272 -13.20 0.42 20.89
N LEU A 273 -12.96 0.64 22.19
CA LEU A 273 -12.31 -0.35 23.06
C LEU A 273 -13.13 -1.65 23.15
N ALA A 274 -14.45 -1.54 23.34
CA ALA A 274 -15.36 -2.69 23.38
C ALA A 274 -15.31 -3.51 22.08
N GLY A 275 -15.19 -2.85 20.93
CA GLY A 275 -14.99 -3.51 19.64
C GLY A 275 -13.77 -4.42 19.63
N PHE A 276 -12.61 -3.94 20.11
CA PHE A 276 -11.38 -4.75 20.19
C PHE A 276 -11.45 -5.83 21.26
N HIS A 277 -12.10 -5.57 22.40
CA HIS A 277 -12.33 -6.58 23.45
C HIS A 277 -13.19 -7.74 22.94
N SER A 278 -14.23 -7.46 22.14
CA SER A 278 -15.12 -8.49 21.58
C SER A 278 -14.40 -9.48 20.66
N MET A 279 -13.26 -9.07 20.08
CA MET A 279 -12.47 -9.89 19.16
C MET A 279 -11.52 -10.86 19.87
N ASN A 280 -11.37 -10.76 21.20
CA ASN A 280 -10.49 -11.62 22.01
C ASN A 280 -9.09 -11.75 21.39
N LEU A 281 -8.44 -10.60 21.23
CA LEU A 281 -7.13 -10.47 20.61
C LEU A 281 -6.02 -10.94 21.55
N ASP A 282 -5.12 -11.78 21.05
CA ASP A 282 -3.90 -12.14 21.75
C ASP A 282 -2.85 -10.99 21.65
N PRO A 283 -1.81 -10.96 22.52
CA PRO A 283 -0.79 -9.89 22.52
C PRO A 283 -0.06 -9.72 21.18
N HIS A 284 -0.06 -10.79 20.41
CA HIS A 284 0.69 -11.04 19.23
C HIS A 284 -0.08 -10.51 18.00
N GLU A 285 -1.40 -10.70 17.96
CA GLU A 285 -2.34 -10.05 17.05
C GLU A 285 -2.37 -8.54 17.30
N TYR A 286 -2.37 -8.08 18.56
CA TYR A 286 -2.24 -6.66 18.89
C TYR A 286 -0.97 -6.04 18.32
N ALA A 287 0.18 -6.72 18.41
CA ALA A 287 1.43 -6.25 17.83
C ALA A 287 1.33 -6.11 16.30
N CYS A 288 0.67 -7.04 15.62
CA CYS A 288 0.46 -6.95 14.17
C CYS A 288 -0.46 -5.78 13.81
N LEU A 289 -1.56 -5.58 14.54
CA LEU A 289 -2.47 -4.44 14.31
C LEU A 289 -1.77 -3.10 14.55
N ARG A 290 -0.94 -2.98 15.59
CA ARG A 290 -0.13 -1.77 15.81
C ARG A 290 0.86 -1.54 14.67
N ALA A 291 1.51 -2.58 14.15
CA ALA A 291 2.41 -2.44 13.01
C ALA A 291 1.67 -2.01 11.73
N ILE A 292 0.48 -2.55 11.47
CA ILE A 292 -0.39 -2.13 10.35
C ILE A 292 -0.77 -0.66 10.49
N VAL A 293 -1.13 -0.23 11.70
CA VAL A 293 -1.50 1.15 12.03
C VAL A 293 -0.31 2.11 11.95
N LEU A 294 0.88 1.68 12.36
CA LEU A 294 2.11 2.50 12.30
C LEU A 294 2.56 2.72 10.85
N PHE A 295 2.62 1.67 10.04
CA PHE A 295 3.11 1.74 8.66
C PHE A 295 2.03 2.21 7.66
N LYS A 296 1.48 3.41 7.87
CA LYS A 296 0.50 4.02 6.96
C LYS A 296 1.14 4.38 5.63
N ALA A 297 0.84 3.61 4.58
CA ALA A 297 1.38 3.82 3.24
C ALA A 297 0.69 4.95 2.44
N GLY A 298 0.27 6.04 3.09
CA GLY A 298 -0.28 7.23 2.43
C GLY A 298 -1.62 7.06 1.69
N LEU A 299 -2.30 5.91 1.83
CA LEU A 299 -3.70 5.74 1.36
C LEU A 299 -4.70 6.46 2.27
N ASP A 300 -4.24 6.92 3.44
CA ASP A 300 -5.02 7.52 4.52
C ASP A 300 -4.69 8.99 4.75
N CYS A 301 -3.95 9.63 3.85
CA CYS A 301 -3.80 11.09 3.87
C CYS A 301 -5.16 11.69 3.55
N GLU A 302 -5.99 11.82 4.58
CA GLU A 302 -7.14 12.71 4.64
C GLU A 302 -6.69 14.03 4.01
N LEU A 303 -7.26 14.34 2.84
CA LEU A 303 -7.36 15.69 2.34
C LEU A 303 -8.22 16.43 3.37
N VAL A 304 -7.61 16.91 4.45
CA VAL A 304 -8.29 17.82 5.37
C VAL A 304 -8.78 18.99 4.50
N PRO A 305 -10.10 19.22 4.35
CA PRO A 305 -10.58 20.41 3.71
C PRO A 305 -10.20 21.55 4.65
N SER A 306 -9.12 22.28 4.33
CA SER A 306 -8.85 23.53 5.01
C SER A 306 -10.11 24.37 4.87
N SER A 307 -10.76 24.63 6.01
CA SER A 307 -11.72 25.70 6.13
C SER A 307 -11.11 26.92 5.45
N ARG A 308 -11.87 27.47 4.49
CA ARG A 308 -11.50 28.68 3.75
C ARG A 308 -11.32 29.81 4.76
N SER A 309 -10.09 30.01 5.23
CA SER A 309 -9.68 31.27 5.81
C SER A 309 -9.39 32.19 4.63
N SER A 310 -10.35 33.06 4.35
CA SER A 310 -10.16 34.25 3.52
C SER A 310 -9.14 35.15 4.21
N ASN A 311 -7.85 34.91 3.99
CA ASN A 311 -6.79 35.92 4.01
C ASN A 311 -5.50 35.29 3.47
N GLY A 312 -4.95 35.92 2.43
CA GLY A 312 -3.87 35.42 1.59
C GLY A 312 -2.51 35.40 2.28
N SER A 313 -2.28 34.37 3.09
CA SER A 313 -0.97 33.98 3.60
C SER A 313 -0.87 32.46 3.53
N VAL A 314 -0.42 31.94 2.39
CA VAL A 314 -0.05 30.52 2.24
C VAL A 314 1.24 30.33 3.02
N SER A 315 1.11 30.04 4.32
CA SER A 315 2.20 29.40 5.05
C SER A 315 2.42 28.02 4.42
N PRO A 316 3.66 27.63 4.07
CA PRO A 316 3.93 26.30 3.57
C PRO A 316 3.85 25.35 4.75
N SER A 317 2.64 24.89 5.10
CA SER A 317 2.49 23.64 5.83
C SER A 317 2.97 22.54 4.89
N MET A 318 4.29 22.35 4.92
CA MET A 318 5.04 21.28 4.26
C MET A 318 4.23 20.01 4.40
N GLU A 319 3.59 19.57 3.31
CA GLU A 319 2.98 18.25 3.23
C GLU A 319 4.09 17.27 3.66
N ARG A 320 3.98 16.71 4.87
CA ARG A 320 4.93 15.72 5.40
C ARG A 320 4.73 14.42 4.64
N ARG A 321 5.18 14.44 3.38
CA ARG A 321 5.11 13.34 2.45
C ARG A 321 6.27 12.41 2.78
N LEU A 322 5.94 11.14 3.00
CA LEU A 322 6.94 10.09 3.20
C LEU A 322 7.93 10.08 2.03
N ARG A 323 9.22 10.01 2.34
CA ARG A 323 10.31 9.93 1.35
C ARG A 323 10.34 8.56 0.68
N ASP A 324 10.13 7.49 1.45
CA ASP A 324 10.06 6.11 0.95
C ASP A 324 8.70 5.45 1.25
N PRO A 325 7.62 5.86 0.55
CA PRO A 325 6.30 5.25 0.73
C PRO A 325 6.25 3.79 0.27
N VAL A 326 7.19 3.34 -0.57
CA VAL A 326 7.24 1.98 -1.12
C VAL A 326 7.69 1.01 -0.03
N THR A 327 8.74 1.35 0.71
CA THR A 327 9.18 0.54 1.86
C THR A 327 8.12 0.51 2.95
N VAL A 328 7.46 1.64 3.24
CA VAL A 328 6.34 1.68 4.21
C VAL A 328 5.20 0.75 3.78
N ALA A 329 4.80 0.76 2.50
CA ALA A 329 3.80 -0.16 1.98
C ALA A 329 4.20 -1.62 2.18
N ARG A 330 5.45 -1.98 1.85
CA ARG A 330 5.96 -3.34 2.04
C ARG A 330 5.96 -3.78 3.51
N LEU A 331 6.32 -2.88 4.43
CA LEU A 331 6.29 -3.16 5.88
C LEU A 331 4.86 -3.40 6.37
N ARG A 332 3.90 -2.61 5.89
CA ARG A 332 2.48 -2.82 6.17
C ARG A 332 1.98 -4.15 5.62
N ASP A 333 2.30 -4.47 4.37
CA ASP A 333 1.88 -5.71 3.73
C ASP A 333 2.44 -6.91 4.49
N GLY A 334 3.71 -6.86 4.93
CA GLY A 334 4.27 -7.92 5.76
C GLY A 334 3.64 -8.02 7.15
N ALA A 335 3.21 -6.93 7.76
CA ALA A 335 2.43 -6.97 9.01
C ALA A 335 1.03 -7.60 8.81
N GLN A 336 0.40 -7.35 7.66
CA GLN A 336 -0.86 -8.00 7.27
C GLN A 336 -0.68 -9.50 7.03
N LEU A 337 0.40 -9.90 6.33
CA LEU A 337 0.72 -11.32 6.11
C LEU A 337 0.96 -12.04 7.44
N ALA A 338 1.75 -11.44 8.34
CA ALA A 338 2.01 -11.98 9.67
C ALA A 338 0.71 -12.19 10.49
N LEU A 339 -0.22 -11.23 10.43
CA LEU A 339 -1.53 -11.37 11.07
C LEU A 339 -2.34 -12.52 10.45
N GLY A 340 -2.36 -12.61 9.12
CA GLY A 340 -3.08 -13.66 8.39
C GLY A 340 -2.54 -15.06 8.69
N GLU A 341 -1.22 -15.22 8.76
CA GLU A 341 -0.56 -16.47 9.14
C GLU A 341 -0.92 -16.87 10.57
N ARG A 342 -0.86 -15.94 11.53
CA ARG A 342 -1.23 -16.19 12.94
C ARG A 342 -2.68 -16.63 13.10
N LEU A 343 -3.59 -15.95 12.42
CA LEU A 343 -5.02 -16.27 12.45
C LEU A 343 -5.34 -17.61 11.80
N SER A 344 -4.54 -18.00 10.79
CA SER A 344 -4.66 -19.29 10.13
C SER A 344 -4.05 -20.44 10.94
N ALA A 345 -3.04 -20.13 11.76
CA ALA A 345 -2.34 -21.10 12.63
C ALA A 345 -3.03 -21.31 13.99
N SER A 346 -3.95 -20.43 14.38
CA SER A 346 -4.67 -20.55 15.66
C SER A 346 -5.55 -21.80 15.68
N PHE A 347 -5.11 -22.81 16.42
CA PHE A 347 -5.76 -24.12 16.55
C PHE A 347 -7.25 -23.97 16.91
N GLY A 348 -8.13 -24.50 16.06
CA GLY A 348 -9.59 -24.54 16.29
C GLY A 348 -10.42 -23.68 15.33
N SER A 349 -9.81 -22.79 14.56
CA SER A 349 -10.49 -22.05 13.48
C SER A 349 -10.08 -22.64 12.13
N GLY A 350 -11.03 -23.22 11.39
CA GLY A 350 -10.75 -23.65 10.01
C GLY A 350 -10.21 -22.47 9.16
N PRO A 351 -9.50 -22.73 8.05
CA PRO A 351 -8.85 -21.68 7.25
C PRO A 351 -9.81 -20.58 6.77
N SER A 352 -11.09 -20.93 6.54
CA SER A 352 -12.15 -19.98 6.22
C SER A 352 -12.54 -19.05 7.39
N LEU A 353 -12.52 -19.55 8.62
CA LEU A 353 -12.83 -18.78 9.82
C LEU A 353 -11.70 -17.81 10.17
N GLY A 354 -10.44 -18.24 9.98
CA GLY A 354 -9.26 -17.38 10.13
C GLY A 354 -9.28 -16.19 9.15
N ALA A 355 -9.60 -16.45 7.88
CA ALA A 355 -9.77 -15.40 6.87
C ALA A 355 -10.91 -14.42 7.20
N LEU A 356 -12.02 -14.91 7.74
CA LEU A 356 -13.13 -14.06 8.20
C LEU A 356 -12.72 -13.20 9.40
N ARG A 357 -12.01 -13.77 10.38
CA ARG A 357 -11.48 -13.02 11.53
C ARG A 357 -10.49 -11.95 11.07
N PHE A 358 -9.61 -12.26 10.13
CA PHE A 358 -8.69 -11.30 9.52
C PHE A 358 -9.43 -10.11 8.90
N GLY A 359 -10.44 -10.38 8.05
CA GLY A 359 -11.26 -9.34 7.45
C GLY A 359 -11.96 -8.47 8.48
N LYS A 360 -12.56 -9.07 9.53
CA LYS A 360 -13.20 -8.34 10.63
C LYS A 360 -12.22 -7.42 11.37
N LEU A 361 -11.00 -7.88 11.65
CA LEU A 361 -9.99 -7.07 12.31
C LEU A 361 -9.56 -5.87 11.46
N LEU A 362 -9.37 -6.06 10.16
CA LEU A 362 -9.07 -4.94 9.27
C LEU A 362 -10.22 -3.93 9.16
N LEU A 363 -11.47 -4.40 9.20
CA LEU A 363 -12.66 -3.54 9.21
C LEU A 363 -12.86 -2.80 10.54
N LEU A 364 -12.22 -3.26 11.62
CA LEU A 364 -12.22 -2.58 12.91
C LEU A 364 -11.20 -1.43 12.97
N LEU A 365 -10.09 -1.49 12.21
CA LEU A 365 -9.06 -0.44 12.23
C LEU A 365 -9.59 0.98 11.95
N PRO A 366 -10.52 1.22 11.00
CA PRO A 366 -11.10 2.54 10.79
C PRO A 366 -11.84 3.12 12.01
N THR A 367 -12.36 2.29 12.92
CA THR A 367 -13.08 2.79 14.11
C THR A 367 -12.15 3.53 15.07
N LEU A 368 -10.84 3.25 15.04
CA LEU A 368 -9.82 3.98 15.78
C LEU A 368 -9.75 5.48 15.41
N ARG A 369 -10.26 5.87 14.24
CA ARG A 369 -10.33 7.28 13.79
C ARG A 369 -11.56 8.02 14.33
N SER A 370 -12.51 7.31 14.93
CA SER A 370 -13.75 7.91 15.45
C SER A 370 -13.50 8.80 16.67
N VAL A 371 -12.41 8.54 17.40
CA VAL A 371 -11.93 9.34 18.53
C VAL A 371 -10.89 10.33 18.04
N SER A 372 -11.12 11.61 18.33
CA SER A 372 -10.22 12.68 17.94
C SER A 372 -8.93 12.69 18.79
N ALA A 373 -7.83 13.14 18.19
CA ALA A 373 -6.59 13.39 18.91
C ALA A 373 -6.81 14.40 20.06
N HIS A 374 -7.57 15.46 19.77
CA HIS A 374 -7.93 16.49 20.74
C HIS A 374 -8.65 15.91 21.97
N ALA A 375 -9.61 14.99 21.80
CA ALA A 375 -10.29 14.38 22.93
C ALA A 375 -9.34 13.59 23.84
N ILE A 376 -8.40 12.84 23.26
CA ILE A 376 -7.39 12.09 24.02
C ILE A 376 -6.48 13.06 24.78
N GLU A 377 -6.07 14.16 24.15
CA GLU A 377 -5.28 15.22 24.79
C GLU A 377 -6.02 15.87 25.97
N GLU A 378 -7.25 16.33 25.77
CA GLU A 378 -8.06 16.97 26.82
C GLU A 378 -8.31 16.02 28.00
N LEU A 379 -8.67 14.75 27.73
CA LEU A 379 -9.01 13.79 28.77
C LEU A 379 -7.80 13.37 29.59
N PHE A 380 -6.72 12.93 28.94
CA PHE A 380 -5.66 12.20 29.60
C PHE A 380 -4.40 13.03 29.86
N PHE A 381 -4.15 14.06 29.07
CA PHE A 381 -2.84 14.71 29.04
C PHE A 381 -2.88 16.17 29.48
N ARG A 382 -3.96 16.91 29.21
CA ARG A 382 -4.04 18.35 29.48
C ARG A 382 -3.72 18.72 30.94
N ARG A 383 -4.17 17.91 31.90
CA ARG A 383 -3.87 18.13 33.32
C ARG A 383 -2.39 17.98 33.67
N THR A 384 -1.68 17.12 32.95
CA THR A 384 -0.29 16.74 33.24
C THR A 384 0.73 17.58 32.46
N ILE A 385 0.46 17.85 31.18
CA ILE A 385 1.40 18.51 30.27
C ILE A 385 0.92 19.89 29.78
N GLY A 386 -0.30 20.30 30.14
CA GLY A 386 -0.88 21.59 29.72
C GLY A 386 -1.31 21.61 28.25
N ILE A 387 -1.00 22.71 27.57
CA ILE A 387 -1.40 22.98 26.16
C ILE A 387 -0.37 22.47 25.13
N ILE A 388 0.59 21.66 25.56
CA ILE A 388 1.63 21.13 24.68
C ILE A 388 1.04 20.01 23.81
N PRO A 389 1.11 20.10 22.47
CA PRO A 389 0.59 19.05 21.59
C PRO A 389 1.42 17.76 21.74
N ILE A 390 0.74 16.62 21.68
CA ILE A 390 1.38 15.32 21.91
C ILE A 390 2.44 15.02 20.85
N GLU A 391 2.28 15.49 19.61
CA GLU A 391 3.28 15.33 18.54
C GLU A 391 4.64 15.91 18.92
N ARG A 392 4.65 17.05 19.64
CA ARG A 392 5.91 17.66 20.11
C ARG A 392 6.59 16.80 21.16
N ILE A 393 5.81 16.26 22.10
CA ILE A 393 6.32 15.36 23.14
C ILE A 393 6.85 14.06 22.52
N ILE A 394 6.14 13.50 21.55
CA ILE A 394 6.59 12.34 20.77
C ILE A 394 7.94 12.63 20.12
N CYS A 395 8.08 13.78 19.45
CA CYS A 395 9.33 14.18 18.80
C CYS A 395 10.50 14.27 19.80
N ASP A 396 10.28 14.87 20.96
CA ASP A 396 11.29 15.00 22.01
C ASP A 396 11.66 13.63 22.60
N MET A 397 10.67 12.77 22.88
CA MET A 397 10.87 11.42 23.39
C MET A 397 11.57 10.49 22.39
N TYR A 398 11.26 10.63 21.11
CA TYR A 398 11.85 9.83 20.04
C TYR A 398 13.34 10.14 19.85
N LYS A 399 13.71 11.43 19.98
CA LYS A 399 15.08 11.92 19.86
C LYS A 399 15.89 11.82 21.14
N ALA A 400 15.24 11.58 22.28
CA ALA A 400 15.93 11.47 23.55
C ALA A 400 16.93 10.29 23.52
N PRO A 401 18.21 10.51 23.87
CA PRO A 401 19.18 9.44 23.96
C PRO A 401 18.73 8.44 25.02
N GLU A 402 18.83 7.14 24.72
CA GLU A 402 18.66 6.10 25.73
C GLU A 402 19.72 6.32 26.81
N LYS A 403 19.29 6.72 28.01
CA LYS A 403 20.20 6.70 29.17
C LYS A 403 20.51 5.23 29.43
N MET A 404 21.75 4.85 29.08
CA MET A 404 22.32 3.51 29.29
C MET A 404 22.50 3.21 30.76
#